data_AF-A0A0F9LWU2-F1
#
_entry.id   AF-A0A0F9LWU2-F1
#
_cell.length_a   1.000
_cell.length_b   1.000
_cell.length_c   1.000
_cell.angle_alpha   90.00
_cell.angle_beta   90.00
_cell.angle_gamma   90.00
#
_symmetry.space_group_name_H-M   'P 1'
#
loop_
_entity.id
_entity.type
_entity.pdbx_description
1 polymer ?
#
loop_
_entity_poly.entity_id
_entity_poly.type
_entity_poly.pdbx_seq_one_letter_code
_entity_poly.pdbx_strand_id
1 'polypeptide(L)' 'KAKNEMRIGAVFKTGPVDFLNMIIVHELAHLKEKGHNKAFYKLCVYMEPNYHQLEFDLRVYLTHLDLIGPIY' A
#
# COMPACT_ATOMS: atom_id res chain seq x y z
N LYS A 1 9.33 -20.16 13.16
CA LYS A 1 7.89 -19.79 13.20
C LYS A 1 7.76 -18.41 12.57
N ALA A 2 7.28 -18.30 11.33
CA ALA A 2 7.11 -17.00 10.68
C ALA A 2 5.96 -16.26 11.37
N LYS A 3 6.23 -15.12 12.00
CA LYS A 3 5.20 -14.23 12.51
C LYS A 3 4.58 -13.51 11.33
N ASN A 4 3.39 -13.92 10.90
CA ASN A 4 2.60 -13.24 9.87
C ASN A 4 1.87 -12.04 10.51
N GLU A 5 2.60 -11.13 11.15
CA GLU A 5 2.08 -9.88 11.70
C GLU A 5 2.21 -8.78 10.64
N MET A 6 1.09 -8.23 10.16
CA MET A 6 1.08 -7.05 9.30
C MET A 6 1.05 -5.80 10.18
N ARG A 7 2.01 -4.89 9.98
CA ARG A 7 2.09 -3.62 10.74
C ARG A 7 1.83 -2.45 9.80
N ILE A 8 0.68 -1.82 9.96
CA ILE A 8 0.31 -0.63 9.20
C ILE A 8 0.72 0.60 10.01
N GLY A 9 1.42 1.55 9.37
CA GLY A 9 1.86 2.79 10.01
C GLY A 9 0.69 3.63 10.51
N ALA A 10 0.87 4.32 11.64
CA ALA A 10 -0.18 5.14 12.26
C ALA A 10 -0.69 6.28 11.34
N VAL A 11 0.14 6.72 10.38
CA VAL A 11 -0.21 7.73 9.36
C VAL A 11 -1.44 7.34 8.53
N PHE A 12 -1.72 6.05 8.36
CA PHE A 12 -2.88 5.58 7.61
C PHE A 12 -4.19 5.57 8.40
N LYS A 13 -4.18 5.98 9.68
CA LYS A 13 -5.42 6.12 10.47
C LYS A 13 -6.27 7.32 10.04
N THR A 14 -5.64 8.35 9.49
CA THR A 14 -6.27 9.62 9.11
C THR A 14 -6.29 9.85 7.60
N GLY A 15 -5.77 8.90 6.82
CA GLY A 15 -5.76 8.95 5.36
C GLY A 15 -7.01 8.35 4.71
N PRO A 16 -7.21 8.56 3.41
CA PRO A 16 -8.24 7.89 2.62
C PRO A 16 -8.25 6.37 2.80
N VAL A 17 -9.44 5.77 2.89
CA VAL A 17 -9.62 4.32 3.08
C VAL A 17 -9.00 3.49 1.95
N ASP A 18 -8.98 4.02 0.72
CA ASP A 18 -8.45 3.31 -0.44
C ASP A 18 -6.94 3.04 -0.31
N PHE A 19 -6.21 3.87 0.43
CA PHE A 19 -4.81 3.62 0.74
C PHE A 19 -4.62 2.39 1.62
N LEU A 20 -5.53 2.16 2.58
CA LEU A 20 -5.50 0.94 3.40
C LEU A 20 -5.75 -0.30 2.55
N ASN A 21 -6.70 -0.24 1.62
CA ASN A 21 -6.98 -1.35 0.70
C ASN A 21 -5.74 -1.68 -0.15
N MET A 22 -5.09 -0.66 -0.70
CA MET A 22 -3.86 -0.84 -1.48
C MET A 22 -2.73 -1.47 -0.64
N ILE A 23 -2.49 -0.98 0.58
CA ILE A 23 -1.46 -1.51 1.49
C ILE A 23 -1.76 -2.98 1.85
N ILE A 24 -3.01 -3.32 2.15
CA ILE A 24 -3.40 -4.69 2.47
C ILE A 24 -3.12 -5.61 1.28
N VAL A 25 -3.50 -5.20 0.07
CA VAL A 25 -3.22 -5.97 -1.16
C VAL A 25 -1.72 -6.13 -1.39
N HIS A 26 -0.93 -5.09 -1.18
CA HIS A 26 0.53 -5.12 -1.30
C HIS A 26 1.15 -6.17 -0.36
N GLU A 27 0.81 -6.12 0.92
CA GLU A 27 1.36 -7.02 1.92
C GLU A 27 0.86 -8.47 1.75
N LEU A 28 -0.40 -8.66 1.31
CA LEU A 28 -0.91 -9.97 0.94
C LEU A 28 -0.15 -10.57 -0.24
N ALA A 29 0.17 -9.76 -1.26
CA ALA A 29 0.97 -10.22 -2.39
C ALA A 29 2.38 -10.67 -1.95
N HIS A 30 2.95 -10.02 -0.92
CA HIS A 30 4.24 -10.41 -0.34
C HIS A 30 4.27 -11.77 0.36
N LEU A 31 3.11 -12.33 0.72
CA LEU A 31 3.02 -13.71 1.22
C LEU A 31 3.42 -14.73 0.16
N LYS A 32 3.20 -14.41 -1.12
CA LYS A 32 3.51 -15.30 -2.26
C LYS A 32 4.73 -14.84 -3.05
N GLU A 33 4.86 -13.53 -3.29
CA GLU A 33 5.88 -12.92 -4.13
C GLU A 33 6.75 -11.96 -3.30
N LYS A 34 8.00 -12.36 -3.01
CA LYS A 34 8.87 -11.60 -2.10
C LYS A 34 9.34 -10.25 -2.64
N GLY A 35 9.46 -10.11 -3.97
CA GLY A 35 9.96 -8.90 -4.62
C GLY A 35 8.93 -8.27 -5.54
N HIS A 36 9.04 -6.96 -5.76
CA HIS A 36 8.15 -6.17 -6.62
C HIS A 36 8.43 -6.41 -8.12
N ASN A 37 8.24 -7.64 -8.57
CA ASN A 37 8.42 -8.06 -9.96
C ASN A 37 7.06 -8.11 -10.70
N LYS A 38 7.07 -8.51 -11.98
CA LYS A 38 5.84 -8.60 -12.79
C LYS A 38 4.78 -9.54 -12.19
N ALA A 39 5.18 -10.63 -11.53
CA ALA A 39 4.26 -11.56 -10.89
C ALA A 39 3.60 -10.96 -9.65
N PHE A 40 4.37 -10.22 -8.84
CA PHE A 40 3.86 -9.45 -7.71
C PHE A 40 2.79 -8.45 -8.16
N TYR A 41 3.11 -7.57 -9.13
CA TYR A 41 2.15 -6.56 -9.58
C TYR A 41 0.91 -7.18 -10.22
N LYS A 42 1.06 -8.32 -10.94
CA LYS A 42 -0.08 -9.05 -11.47
C LYS A 42 -1.00 -9.57 -10.36
N LEU A 43 -0.44 -10.03 -9.25
CA LEU A 43 -1.21 -10.50 -8.09
C LEU A 43 -1.90 -9.33 -7.38
N CYS A 44 -1.22 -8.19 -7.24
CA CYS A 44 -1.82 -6.97 -6.69
C CYS A 44 -3.01 -6.48 -7.53
N VAL A 45 -2.83 -6.34 -8.85
CA VAL A 45 -3.89 -5.89 -9.77
C VAL A 45 -5.06 -6.87 -9.83
N TYR A 46 -4.81 -8.16 -9.64
CA TYR A 46 -5.86 -9.16 -9.53
C TYR A 46 -6.76 -8.95 -8.30
N MET A 47 -6.19 -8.51 -7.16
CA MET A 47 -6.94 -8.24 -5.94
C MET A 47 -7.55 -6.82 -5.89
N GLU A 48 -6.86 -5.83 -6.47
CA GLU A 48 -7.30 -4.44 -6.56
C GLU A 48 -7.02 -3.89 -7.96
N PRO A 49 -8.03 -3.75 -8.84
CA PRO A 49 -7.85 -3.28 -10.21
C PRO A 49 -7.19 -1.90 -10.33
N ASN A 50 -7.41 -1.01 -9.36
CA ASN A 50 -6.83 0.33 -9.33
C ASN A 50 -5.48 0.39 -8.61
N TYR A 51 -4.87 -0.75 -8.29
CA TYR A 51 -3.68 -0.85 -7.42
C TYR A 51 -2.57 0.13 -7.81
N HIS A 52 -2.24 0.23 -9.10
CA HIS A 52 -1.18 1.12 -9.57
C HIS A 52 -1.48 2.60 -9.32
N GLN A 53 -2.74 3.00 -9.50
CA GLN A 53 -3.16 4.39 -9.25
C GLN A 53 -3.10 4.68 -7.75
N LEU A 54 -3.64 3.78 -6.93
CA LEU A 54 -3.62 3.93 -5.47
C LEU A 54 -2.20 3.90 -4.90
N GLU A 55 -1.30 3.09 -5.46
CA GLU A 55 0.11 3.07 -5.08
C GLU A 55 0.79 4.40 -5.39
N PHE A 56 0.55 4.95 -6.58
CA PHE A 56 1.08 6.26 -6.96
C PHE A 56 0.53 7.37 -6.06
N ASP A 57 -0.79 7.43 -5.89
CA ASP A 57 -1.46 8.44 -5.07
C ASP A 57 -0.99 8.38 -3.62
N LEU A 58 -0.76 7.18 -3.07
CA LEU A 58 -0.19 7.04 -1.74
C LEU A 58 1.20 7.65 -1.65
N ARG A 59 2.08 7.39 -2.62
CA ARG A 59 3.44 7.96 -2.64
C ARG A 59 3.40 9.48 -2.73
N VAL A 60 2.51 10.04 -3.55
CA VAL A 60 2.30 11.49 -3.65
C VAL A 60 1.80 12.04 -2.31
N TYR A 61 0.80 11.41 -1.70
CA TYR A 61 0.25 11.82 -0.41
C TYR A 61 1.31 11.82 0.70
N LEU A 62 2.09 10.75 0.83
CA LEU A 62 3.17 10.68 1.82
C LEU A 62 4.27 11.72 1.57
N THR A 63 4.58 11.99 0.29
CA THR A 63 5.54 13.06 -0.08
C THR A 63 5.01 14.43 0.31
N HIS A 64 3.71 14.69 0.10
CA HIS A 64 3.07 15.94 0.54
C HIS A 64 3.12 16.09 2.07
N LEU A 65 2.78 15.03 2.82
CA LEU A 65 2.86 15.05 4.28
C LEU A 65 4.27 15.36 4.79
N ASP A 66 5.29 14.80 4.15
CA ASP A 66 6.70 15.01 4.53
C ASP A 66 7.18 16.43 4.22
N LEU A 67 6.82 16.98 3.05
CA LEU A 67 7.32 18.28 2.59
C LEU A 67 6.50 19.48 3.05
N ILE A 68 5.18 19.33 3.19
CA ILE A 68 4.23 20.43 3.39
C ILE A 68 3.46 20.25 4.71
N GLY A 69 3.19 19.01 5.11
CA GLY A 69 2.46 18.68 6.33
C GLY A 69 1.04 18.18 6.06
N PRO A 70 0.22 18.01 7.11
CA PRO A 70 -1.13 17.46 7.00
C PRO A 70 -2.08 18.39 6.22
N ILE A 71 -2.97 17.78 5.45
CA ILE A 71 -3.97 18.47 4.61
C ILE A 71 -5.19 18.95 5.45
N TYR A 72 -5.32 18.49 6.70
CA TYR A 72 -6.40 18.83 7.64
C TYR A 72 -5.88 18.97 9.07
#